data_AF-A0A3Q0T3U2-F1
#
_entry.id   AF-A0A3Q0T3U2-F1
#
_cell.length_a   1.000
_cell.length_b   1.000
_cell.length_c   1.000
_cell.angle_alpha   90.00
_cell.angle_beta   90.00
_cell.angle_gamma   90.00
#
_symmetry.space_group_name_H-M   'P 1'
#
loop_
_entity.id
_entity.type
_entity.pdbx_description
1 polymer ?
#
loop_
_entity_poly.entity_id
_entity_poly.type
_entity_poly.pdbx_seq_one_letter_code
_entity_poly.pdbx_strand_id
1 'polypeptide(L)' 'MSVNLSKNGAALTAAYTEVVDNKSDTNWALFTYEGNSNDLRVAEKGGSPCDHKCPRGGGRGPGGHLGESGQSVWSQL' A
#
# COMPACT_ATOMS: atom_id res chain seq x y z
N MET A 1 -20.73 -12.59 -19.40
CA MET A 1 -19.92 -11.41 -19.02
C MET A 1 -18.48 -11.69 -19.34
N SER A 2 -17.72 -10.72 -19.86
CA SER A 2 -16.30 -10.86 -20.24
C SER A 2 -15.46 -9.73 -19.67
N VAL A 3 -14.22 -10.05 -19.31
CA VAL A 3 -13.20 -9.09 -18.87
C VAL A 3 -12.62 -8.38 -20.10
N ASN A 4 -12.47 -7.06 -20.01
CA ASN A 4 -11.85 -6.24 -21.05
C ASN A 4 -10.37 -6.00 -20.71
N LEU A 5 -9.49 -6.60 -21.51
CA LEU A 5 -8.04 -6.44 -21.41
C LEU A 5 -7.51 -5.45 -22.46
N SER A 6 -8.29 -5.09 -23.47
CA SER A 6 -7.83 -4.31 -24.63
C SER A 6 -7.51 -2.86 -24.26
N LYS A 7 -8.23 -2.30 -23.30
CA LYS A 7 -8.07 -0.89 -22.88
C LYS A 7 -6.69 -0.59 -22.29
N ASN A 8 -6.16 -1.52 -21.47
CA ASN A 8 -4.85 -1.40 -20.83
C ASN A 8 -3.85 -2.46 -21.31
N GLY A 9 -4.11 -3.08 -22.47
CA GLY A 9 -3.40 -4.29 -22.91
C GLY A 9 -1.87 -4.14 -22.94
N ALA A 10 -1.37 -2.97 -23.34
CA ALA A 10 0.06 -2.67 -23.33
C ALA A 10 0.65 -2.65 -21.91
N ALA A 11 -0.03 -2.01 -20.95
CA ALA A 11 0.41 -1.96 -19.55
C ALA A 11 0.33 -3.34 -18.88
N LEU A 12 -0.72 -4.10 -19.16
CA LEU A 12 -0.89 -5.48 -18.67
C LEU A 12 0.21 -6.40 -19.20
N THR A 13 0.51 -6.31 -20.50
CA THR A 13 1.54 -7.10 -21.16
C THR A 13 2.94 -6.73 -20.67
N ALA A 14 3.20 -5.43 -20.48
CA ALA A 14 4.47 -4.95 -19.95
C ALA A 14 4.71 -5.46 -18.52
N ALA A 15 3.73 -5.33 -17.62
CA ALA A 15 3.85 -5.83 -16.24
C ALA A 15 3.99 -7.36 -16.18
N TYR A 16 3.26 -8.09 -17.03
CA TYR A 16 3.41 -9.54 -17.12
C TYR A 16 4.79 -9.95 -17.64
N THR A 17 5.26 -9.30 -18.70
CA THR A 17 6.60 -9.55 -19.27
C THR A 17 7.68 -9.27 -18.24
N GLU A 18 7.54 -8.21 -17.45
CA GLU A 18 8.50 -7.85 -16.42
C GLU A 18 8.58 -8.86 -15.27
N VAL A 19 7.46 -9.52 -14.91
CA VAL A 19 7.45 -10.59 -13.92
C VAL A 19 8.01 -11.90 -14.48
N VAL A 20 7.74 -12.19 -15.75
CA VAL A 20 8.20 -13.42 -16.40
C VAL A 20 9.68 -13.33 -16.79
N ASP A 21 10.14 -12.15 -17.16
CA ASP A 21 11.53 -11.88 -17.48
C ASP A 21 12.35 -11.86 -16.18
N ASN A 22 13.03 -12.98 -15.90
CA ASN A 22 13.91 -13.20 -14.74
C ASN A 22 15.11 -12.23 -14.67
N LYS A 23 15.20 -11.28 -15.60
CA LYS A 23 16.17 -10.18 -15.57
C LYS A 23 15.72 -8.98 -14.74
N SER A 24 14.43 -8.88 -14.39
CA SER A 24 13.92 -7.82 -13.53
C SER A 24 13.82 -8.28 -12.08
N ASP A 25 14.08 -7.34 -11.15
CA ASP A 25 13.86 -7.57 -9.73
C ASP A 25 12.37 -7.77 -9.38
N THR A 26 11.47 -7.46 -10.32
CA THR A 26 10.01 -7.58 -10.21
C THR A 26 9.57 -9.05 -10.28
N ASN A 27 9.01 -9.58 -9.19
CA ASN A 27 8.59 -10.98 -9.08
C ASN A 27 7.06 -11.15 -9.03
N TRP A 28 6.32 -10.06 -8.81
CA TRP A 28 4.86 -10.08 -8.78
C TRP A 28 4.25 -8.81 -9.38
N ALA A 29 3.05 -8.95 -9.93
CA ALA A 29 2.21 -7.85 -10.40
C ALA A 29 0.76 -8.05 -9.94
N LEU A 30 0.14 -7.00 -9.42
CA LEU A 30 -1.23 -6.96 -8.97
C LEU A 30 -2.10 -6.26 -10.00
N PHE A 31 -3.25 -6.86 -10.32
CA PHE A 31 -4.22 -6.31 -11.26
C PHE A 31 -5.53 -5.99 -10.55
N THR A 32 -6.17 -4.88 -10.93
CA THR A 32 -7.47 -4.46 -10.40
C THR A 32 -8.41 -4.04 -11.52
N TYR A 33 -9.70 -4.00 -11.21
CA TYR A 33 -10.72 -3.43 -12.08
C TYR A 33 -10.82 -1.92 -11.92
N GLU A 34 -11.15 -1.22 -13.01
CA GLU A 34 -11.44 0.20 -12.99
C GLU A 34 -12.89 0.47 -12.58
N GLY A 35 -13.08 0.91 -11.33
CA GLY A 35 -14.38 1.31 -10.80
C GLY A 35 -15.41 0.18 -10.91
N ASN A 36 -16.52 0.46 -11.61
CA ASN A 36 -17.61 -0.50 -11.82
C ASN A 36 -17.59 -1.13 -13.23
N SER A 37 -16.47 -1.01 -13.95
CA SER A 37 -16.28 -1.54 -15.30
C SER A 37 -15.48 -2.83 -15.27
N ASN A 38 -15.71 -3.69 -16.27
CA ASN A 38 -14.93 -4.93 -16.47
C ASN A 38 -13.54 -4.68 -17.09
N ASP A 39 -13.02 -3.45 -17.00
CA ASP A 39 -11.72 -3.06 -17.54
C ASP A 39 -10.62 -3.41 -16.52
N LEU A 40 -9.69 -4.26 -16.91
CA LEU A 40 -8.57 -4.65 -16.05
C LEU A 40 -7.41 -3.65 -16.20
N ARG A 41 -6.73 -3.32 -15.11
CA ARG A 41 -5.51 -2.49 -15.09
C ARG A 41 -4.47 -3.05 -14.12
N VAL A 42 -3.22 -2.62 -14.28
CA VAL A 42 -2.15 -2.85 -13.29
C VAL A 42 -2.39 -1.92 -12.10
N ALA A 43 -2.48 -2.48 -10.90
CA ALA A 43 -2.56 -1.72 -9.66
C ALA A 43 -1.15 -1.42 -9.13
N GLU A 44 -0.31 -2.45 -9.07
CA GLU A 44 1.02 -2.39 -8.48
C GLU A 44 1.88 -3.53 -9.02
N LYS A 45 3.20 -3.38 -8.93
CA LYS A 45 4.18 -4.43 -9.25
C LYS A 45 5.35 -4.31 -8.28
N GLY A 46 5.98 -5.42 -7.93
CA GLY A 46 7.03 -5.42 -6.93
C GLY A 46 7.97 -6.61 -7.02
N GLY A 47 9.12 -6.44 -6.38
CA GLY A 47 10.15 -7.45 -6.28
C GLY A 47 10.07 -8.32 -5.04
N SER A 48 11.02 -9.24 -4.91
CA SER A 48 11.09 -10.23 -3.84
C SER A 48 10.87 -9.60 -2.44
N PRO A 49 10.17 -10.28 -1.50
CA PRO A 49 9.84 -9.77 -0.16
C PRO A 49 11.04 -9.46 0.75
N CYS A 50 12.26 -9.69 0.27
CA CYS A 50 13.49 -9.58 1.06
C CYS A 50 13.92 -8.12 1.30
N ASP A 51 13.48 -7.17 0.47
CA ASP A 51 13.70 -5.74 0.73
C ASP A 51 12.52 -5.19 1.54
N HIS A 52 12.36 -5.73 2.75
CA HIS A 52 11.53 -5.10 3.76
C HIS A 52 12.28 -3.86 4.26
N LYS A 53 12.49 -2.87 3.39
CA LYS A 53 12.88 -1.54 3.80
C LYS A 53 11.65 -0.92 4.45
N CYS A 54 11.51 -1.15 5.75
CA CYS A 54 10.56 -0.44 6.60
C CYS A 54 10.70 1.07 6.32
N PRO A 55 9.68 1.77 5.81
CA PRO A 55 9.71 3.22 5.85
C PRO A 55 9.67 3.59 7.34
N ARG A 56 10.80 4.06 7.89
CA ARG A 56 10.87 4.61 9.24
C ARG A 56 9.91 5.79 9.28
N GLY A 57 8.71 5.51 9.80
CA GLY A 57 7.61 6.45 9.93
C GLY A 57 8.07 7.74 10.58
N GLY A 58 7.57 8.84 10.03
CA GLY A 58 7.91 10.20 10.42
C GLY A 58 7.74 10.47 11.91
N GLY A 59 8.56 11.40 12.39
CA GLY A 59 8.61 11.82 13.79
C GLY A 59 7.25 12.22 14.33
N ARG A 60 6.86 11.57 15.43
CA ARG A 60 5.75 11.99 16.27
C ARG A 60 6.27 13.15 17.13
N GLY A 61 5.88 14.38 16.76
CA GLY A 61 6.17 15.60 17.52
C GLY A 61 5.61 15.56 18.95
N PRO A 62 6.03 16.49 19.81
CA PRO A 62 5.75 16.44 21.24
C PRO A 62 4.26 16.67 21.51
N GLY A 63 3.59 15.65 22.06
CA GLY A 63 2.25 15.80 22.61
C GLY A 63 2.32 16.70 23.84
N GLY A 64 1.85 17.93 23.71
CA GLY A 64 1.67 18.87 24.80
C GLY A 64 0.73 18.29 25.86
N HIS A 65 1.25 18.20 27.09
CA HIS A 65 0.52 17.91 28.31
C HIS A 65 -0.41 19.09 28.60
N LEU A 66 -1.70 18.93 28.30
CA LEU A 66 -2.74 19.91 28.59
C LEU A 66 -3.65 19.35 29.70
N GLY A 67 -3.64 20.03 30.86
CA GLY A 67 -4.77 20.05 31.79
C GLY A 67 -4.67 19.18 33.04
N GLU A 68 -3.73 19.46 33.94
CA GLU A 68 -3.92 19.13 35.36
C GLU A 68 -4.87 20.15 36.00
N SER A 69 -6.15 19.78 36.11
CA SER A 69 -7.10 20.44 37.01
C SER A 69 -7.95 19.37 37.68
N GLY A 70 -7.66 19.09 38.94
CA GLY A 70 -8.39 18.10 39.74
C GLY A 70 -7.67 17.79 41.04
N GLN A 71 -7.50 18.80 41.88
CA GLN A 71 -6.90 18.68 43.20
C GLN A 71 -7.70 17.69 44.07
N SER A 72 -7.00 16.63 44.51
CA SER A 72 -7.02 16.07 45.88
C SER A 72 -8.35 16.14 46.66
N VAL A 73 -9.14 15.07 46.60
CA VAL A 73 -10.11 14.68 47.63
C VAL A 73 -9.82 13.24 48.06
N TRP A 74 -8.76 13.07 48.85
CA TRP A 74 -8.56 11.90 49.71
C TRP A 74 -7.99 12.40 51.03
N SER A 75 -8.84 13.04 51.83
CA SER A 75 -8.57 13.32 53.24
C SER A 75 -9.87 13.04 53.99
N GLN A 76 -10.10 11.75 54.28
CA GLN A 76 -11.06 11.22 55.25
C GLN A 76 -10.89 9.70 55.33
N LEU A 77 -9.76 9.27 55.92
CA LEU A 77 -9.59 8.05 56.72
C LEU A 77 -8.21 8.06 57.37
#